data_AF-A0A068YX77-F1
#
_entry.id   AF-A0A068YX77-F1
#
_cell.length_a   1.000
_cell.length_b   1.000
_cell.length_c   1.000
_cell.angle_alpha   90.00
_cell.angle_beta   90.00
_cell.angle_gamma   90.00
#
_symmetry.space_group_name_H-M   'P 1'
#
loop_
_entity.id
_entity.type
_entity.pdbx_description
1 polymer ?
#
loop_
_entity_poly.entity_id
_entity_poly.type
_entity_poly.pdbx_seq_one_letter_code
_entity_poly.pdbx_strand_id
1 'polypeptide(L)' 'MHQRNSEEITFRKLEVLLAYMETGNQTRAAELLNVSTVSVHCALHCLRSKP' A
#
# COMPACT_ATOMS: atom_id res chain seq x y z
N MET A 1 0.60 -22.52 7.38
CA MET A 1 1.59 -21.80 6.55
C MET A 1 1.61 -20.34 7.02
N HIS A 2 2.41 -19.99 8.04
CA HIS A 2 2.54 -18.59 8.47
C HIS A 2 3.49 -17.90 7.50
N GLN A 3 2.93 -17.11 6.57
CA GLN A 3 3.72 -16.32 5.64
C GLN A 3 4.39 -15.19 6.43
N ARG A 4 5.61 -15.46 6.94
CA ARG A 4 6.53 -14.42 7.38
C ARG A 4 7.00 -13.68 6.13
N ASN A 5 6.17 -12.77 5.63
CA ASN A 5 6.61 -11.77 4.69
C ASN A 5 7.63 -10.92 5.45
N SER A 6 8.89 -10.92 5.00
CA SER A 6 9.84 -9.89 5.41
C SER A 6 9.32 -8.58 4.82
N GLU A 7 8.46 -7.88 5.56
CA GLU A 7 7.78 -6.67 5.10
C GLU A 7 8.75 -5.50 5.14
N GLU A 8 9.76 -5.52 4.27
CA GLU A 8 10.67 -4.40 4.11
C GLU A 8 9.87 -3.16 3.67
N ILE A 9 10.10 -2.05 4.36
CA ILE A 9 9.53 -0.76 3.98
C ILE A 9 10.26 -0.31 2.73
N THR A 10 9.53 -0.17 1.62
CA THR A 10 10.07 0.35 0.36
C THR A 10 9.47 1.71 0.07
N PHE A 11 10.18 2.52 -0.72
CA PHE A 11 9.67 3.82 -1.19
C PHE A 11 8.30 3.70 -1.85
N ARG A 12 8.07 2.63 -2.62
CA ARG A 12 6.76 2.37 -3.24
C ARG A 12 5.63 2.24 -2.22
N LYS A 13 5.87 1.60 -1.07
CA LYS A 13 4.84 1.50 -0.01
C LYS A 13 4.55 2.89 0.58
N LEU A 14 5.58 3.71 0.80
CA LEU A 14 5.42 5.08 1.30
C LEU A 14 4.68 5.98 0.30
N GLU A 15 4.96 5.88 -1.01
CA GLU A 15 4.21 6.61 -2.04
C GLU A 15 2.74 6.20 -2.07
N VAL A 16 2.45 4.90 -1.96
CA VAL A 16 1.07 4.42 -1.84
C VAL A 16 0.38 4.98 -0.61
N LEU A 17 1.09 5.07 0.53
CA LEU A 17 0.55 5.68 1.75
C LEU A 17 0.24 7.16 1.55
N LEU A 18 1.15 7.91 0.92
CA LEU A 18 0.97 9.34 0.66
C LEU A 18 -0.22 9.57 -0.27
N ALA A 19 -0.27 8.88 -1.42
CA ALA A 19 -1.39 8.95 -2.35
C ALA A 19 -2.73 8.57 -1.69
N TYR A 20 -2.73 7.59 -0.79
CA TYR A 20 -3.90 7.24 0.00
C TYR A 20 -4.29 8.34 0.99
N MET A 21 -3.33 8.97 1.66
CA MET A 21 -3.59 10.10 2.58
C MET A 21 -4.13 11.33 1.84
N GLU A 22 -3.66 11.59 0.62
CA GLU A 22 -4.14 12.69 -0.22
C GLU A 22 -5.55 12.44 -0.77
N THR A 23 -5.84 11.21 -1.21
CA THR A 23 -7.12 10.89 -1.87
C THR A 23 -8.20 10.35 -0.93
N GLY A 24 -7.81 9.83 0.24
CA GLY A 24 -8.69 9.13 1.18
C GLY A 24 -9.30 7.83 0.63
N ASN A 25 -8.90 7.37 -0.55
CA ASN A 25 -9.56 6.27 -1.27
C ASN A 25 -8.55 5.41 -2.04
N GLN A 26 -8.58 4.09 -1.82
CA GLN A 26 -7.64 3.14 -2.45
C GLN A 26 -7.73 3.11 -3.98
N THR A 27 -8.93 3.26 -4.55
CA THR A 27 -9.13 3.29 -6.01
C THR A 27 -8.55 4.57 -6.60
N ARG A 28 -8.81 5.72 -5.99
CA ARG A 28 -8.25 7.00 -6.46
C ARG A 28 -6.74 7.05 -6.32
N ALA A 29 -6.18 6.50 -5.24
CA ALA A 29 -4.73 6.36 -5.09
C ALA A 29 -4.13 5.44 -6.16
N ALA A 30 -4.84 4.36 -6.53
CA ALA A 30 -4.41 3.45 -7.58
C ALA A 30 -4.41 4.12 -8.96
N GLU A 31 -5.44 4.91 -9.26
CA GLU A 31 -5.49 5.73 -10.48
C GLU A 31 -4.36 6.78 -10.51
N LEU A 32 -4.13 7.48 -9.39
CA LEU A 32 -3.07 8.49 -9.27
C LEU A 32 -1.67 7.90 -9.53
N LEU A 33 -1.42 6.70 -9.01
CA LEU A 33 -0.14 6.00 -9.15
C LEU A 33 -0.08 5.11 -10.41
N ASN A 34 -1.15 5.07 -11.21
CA ASN A 34 -1.30 4.19 -12.38
C ASN A 34 -0.98 2.72 -12.07
N VAL A 35 -1.55 2.20 -10.99
CA VAL A 35 -1.43 0.81 -10.53
C VAL A 35 -2.80 0.20 -10.27
N SER A 36 -2.85 -1.10 -10.01
CA SER A 36 -4.09 -1.78 -9.61
C SER A 36 -4.46 -1.49 -8.15
N THR A 37 -5.76 -1.37 -7.88
CA THR A 37 -6.30 -1.21 -6.51
C THR A 37 -5.86 -2.33 -5.56
N VAL A 38 -5.70 -3.56 -6.06
CA VAL A 38 -5.13 -4.69 -5.29
C VAL A 38 -3.70 -4.42 -4.83
N SER A 39 -2.86 -3.80 -5.67
CA SER A 39 -1.48 -3.45 -5.30
C SER A 39 -1.46 -2.40 -4.19
N VAL A 40 -2.37 -1.41 -4.26
CA VAL A 40 -2.55 -0.40 -3.20
C VAL A 40 -3.01 -1.05 -1.90
N HIS A 41 -3.99 -1.97 -1.97
CA HIS A 41 -4.45 -2.70 -0.80
C HIS A 41 -3.32 -3.53 -0.18
N CYS A 42 -2.60 -4.34 -0.96
CA CYS A 42 -1.49 -5.13 -0.45
C CYS A 42 -0.41 -4.26 0.19
N ALA A 43 -0.04 -3.13 -0.42
CA ALA A 43 0.95 -2.20 0.14
C ALA A 43 0.49 -1.57 1.46
N LEU A 44 -0.78 -1.12 1.54
CA LEU A 44 -1.35 -0.55 2.78
C LEU A 44 -1.52 -1.60 3.87
N HIS A 45 -1.94 -2.82 3.52
CA HIS A 45 -2.02 -3.94 4.46
C HIS A 45 -0.64 -4.25 5.02
N CYS A 46 0.39 -4.24 4.17
CA CYS A 46 1.76 -4.46 4.62
C CYS A 46 2.26 -3.37 5.58
N LEU A 47 1.84 -2.12 5.38
CA LEU A 47 2.19 -1.01 6.28
C LEU A 47 1.39 -1.02 7.59
N ARG A 48 0.18 -1.57 7.58
CA ARG A 48 -0.70 -1.70 8.75
C ARG A 48 -0.41 -2.95 9.58
N SER A 49 0.36 -3.88 9.05
CA SER A 49 0.92 -5.04 9.75
C SER A 49 1.85 -4.53 10.86
N LYS A 50 1.22 -4.05 11.93
CA LYS A 50 1.83 -3.70 13.19
C LYS A 50 2.12 -5.02 13.91
N PRO A 51 3.30 -5.21 14.52
CA PRO A 51 3.48 -6.32 15.46
C PRO A 51 2.53 -6.19 16.65
#